data_AF-A0A818BGT3-F1
#
_entry.id   AF-A0A818BGT3-F1
#
_cell.length_a   1.000
_cell.length_b   1.000
_cell.length_c   1.000
_cell.angle_alpha   90.00
_cell.angle_beta   90.00
_cell.angle_gamma   90.00
#
_symmetry.space_group_name_H-M   'P 1'
#
loop_
_entity.id
_entity.type
_entity.pdbx_description
1 polymer ?
#
loop_
_entity_poly.entity_id
_entity_poly.type
_entity_poly.pdbx_seq_one_letter_code
_entity_poly.pdbx_strand_id
1 'polypeptide(L)'
;MQSLTQLGKWNLTEKDKEFTRCLLDEWYSGSTLSSVLQQWEEHNNKYLPSEKVPLNILCYNVEGWGTRYLEVVDLVYKIDASISVLTEVGELWNKFTIPNFNMFHQKGTNRSGGVCVSVGKHLRATQIQLEIENTVIVDVFNLSDPIRIIGIYWPQGQERNLDDLSPY
;
A
#
# COMPACT_ATOMS: atom_id res chain seq x y z
N MET A 1 -32.66 0.01 30.38
CA MET A 1 -32.63 -0.42 31.80
C MET A 1 -32.64 -1.95 31.99
N GLN A 2 -33.48 -2.73 31.29
CA GLN A 2 -33.45 -4.21 31.34
C GLN A 2 -32.10 -4.86 30.92
N SER A 3 -31.42 -4.27 29.94
CA SER A 3 -30.15 -4.76 29.39
C SER A 3 -28.99 -4.68 30.40
N LEU A 4 -28.95 -3.62 31.21
CA LEU A 4 -27.98 -3.46 32.31
C LEU A 4 -28.23 -4.46 33.44
N THR A 5 -29.49 -4.81 33.71
CA THR A 5 -29.85 -5.84 34.69
C THR A 5 -29.47 -7.25 34.22
N GLN A 6 -29.46 -7.51 32.91
CA GLN A 6 -29.00 -8.79 32.36
C GLN A 6 -27.48 -8.96 32.43
N LEU A 7 -26.69 -7.89 32.31
CA LEU A 7 -25.23 -7.95 32.46
C LEU A 7 -24.79 -8.43 33.84
N GLY A 8 -25.56 -8.11 34.89
CA GLY A 8 -25.29 -8.58 36.25
C GLY A 8 -25.42 -10.10 36.43
N LYS A 9 -26.05 -10.81 35.47
CA LYS A 9 -26.17 -12.28 35.48
C LYS A 9 -24.97 -12.96 34.80
N TRP A 10 -24.12 -12.22 34.12
CA TRP A 10 -22.94 -12.76 33.46
C TRP A 10 -21.75 -12.58 34.41
N ASN A 11 -20.94 -13.62 34.59
CA ASN A 11 -19.71 -13.59 35.40
C ASN A 11 -18.59 -12.78 34.69
N LEU A 12 -18.91 -11.57 34.25
CA LEU A 12 -17.97 -10.63 33.66
C LEU A 12 -17.10 -9.99 34.75
N THR A 13 -15.86 -9.64 34.38
CA THR A 13 -15.01 -8.84 35.26
C THR A 13 -15.57 -7.42 35.38
N GLU A 14 -15.24 -6.69 36.45
CA GLU A 14 -15.68 -5.29 36.62
C GLU A 14 -15.23 -4.39 35.47
N LYS A 15 -14.06 -4.67 34.87
CA LYS A 15 -13.57 -3.98 33.69
C LYS A 15 -14.48 -4.20 32.47
N ASP A 16 -14.91 -5.44 32.26
CA ASP A 16 -15.79 -5.78 31.14
C ASP A 16 -17.20 -5.21 31.34
N LYS A 17 -17.68 -5.16 32.59
CA LYS A 17 -18.96 -4.52 32.93
C LYS A 17 -18.93 -3.03 32.63
N GLU A 18 -17.86 -2.33 33.01
CA GLU A 18 -17.75 -0.90 32.73
C GLU A 18 -17.63 -0.63 31.24
N PHE A 19 -16.84 -1.42 30.52
CA PHE A 19 -16.76 -1.30 29.05
C PHE A 19 -18.11 -1.54 28.36
N THR A 20 -18.83 -2.58 28.79
CA THR A 20 -20.15 -2.88 28.22
C THR A 20 -21.18 -1.81 28.58
N ARG A 21 -21.08 -1.21 29.77
CA ARG A 21 -21.93 -0.09 30.18
C ARG A 21 -21.71 1.12 29.26
N CYS A 22 -20.47 1.47 28.96
CA CYS A 22 -20.16 2.55 28.01
C CYS A 22 -20.77 2.30 26.63
N LEU A 23 -20.63 1.07 26.10
CA LEU A 23 -21.21 0.71 24.80
C LEU A 23 -22.75 0.76 24.80
N LEU A 24 -23.39 0.31 25.88
CA LEU A 24 -24.84 0.38 25.99
C LEU A 24 -25.31 1.82 26.13
N ASP A 25 -24.66 2.63 26.98
CA ASP A 25 -25.00 4.04 27.14
C ASP A 25 -24.85 4.82 25.83
N GLU A 26 -23.85 4.47 25.01
CA GLU A 26 -23.67 4.99 23.66
C GLU A 26 -24.78 4.52 22.71
N TRP A 27 -25.12 3.23 22.70
CA TRP A 27 -26.19 2.69 21.84
C TRP A 27 -27.58 3.20 22.21
N TYR A 28 -27.81 3.51 23.49
CA TYR A 28 -29.06 4.08 23.97
C TYR A 28 -29.03 5.63 24.05
N SER A 29 -27.95 6.27 23.60
CA SER A 29 -27.85 7.75 23.60
C SER A 29 -28.81 8.39 22.59
N GLY A 30 -29.20 7.63 21.55
CA GLY A 30 -30.10 8.06 20.49
C GLY A 30 -31.50 7.44 20.60
N SER A 31 -32.52 8.22 20.20
CA SER A 31 -33.91 7.73 20.13
C SER A 31 -34.19 6.89 18.87
N THR A 32 -33.25 6.86 17.92
CA THR A 32 -33.34 6.10 16.67
C THR A 32 -31.96 5.54 16.28
N LEU A 33 -31.94 4.42 15.55
CA LEU A 33 -30.70 3.85 15.00
C LEU A 33 -29.93 4.88 14.16
N SER A 34 -30.63 5.67 13.34
CA SER A 34 -30.02 6.72 12.51
C SER A 34 -29.30 7.77 13.35
N SER A 35 -29.85 8.15 14.51
CA SER A 35 -29.18 9.12 15.40
C SER A 35 -27.92 8.57 16.06
N VAL A 36 -27.87 7.27 16.33
CA VAL A 36 -26.66 6.61 16.86
C VAL A 36 -25.59 6.49 15.76
N LEU A 37 -25.99 6.07 14.56
CA LEU A 37 -25.09 5.99 13.40
C LEU A 37 -24.52 7.36 13.01
N GLN A 38 -25.35 8.41 13.06
CA GLN A 38 -24.90 9.76 12.79
C GLN A 38 -23.89 10.25 13.85
N GLN A 39 -24.08 9.92 15.13
CA GLN A 39 -23.07 10.22 16.16
C GLN A 39 -21.74 9.51 15.89
N TRP A 40 -21.77 8.28 15.37
CA TRP A 40 -20.56 7.54 14.97
C TRP A 40 -19.88 8.19 13.77
N GLU A 41 -20.64 8.59 12.76
CA GLU A 41 -20.12 9.32 11.60
C GLU A 41 -19.52 10.66 12.02
N GLU A 42 -20.19 11.44 12.88
CA GLU A 42 -19.70 12.70 13.40
C GLU A 42 -18.47 12.55 14.30
N HIS A 43 -18.38 11.46 15.09
CA HIS A 43 -17.21 11.14 15.89
C HIS A 43 -16.01 10.76 15.00
N ASN A 44 -16.23 9.97 13.95
CA ASN A 44 -15.20 9.65 12.97
C ASN A 44 -14.76 10.88 12.17
N ASN A 45 -15.70 11.78 11.86
CA ASN A 45 -15.44 13.02 11.13
C ASN A 45 -14.79 14.13 11.97
N LYS A 46 -14.77 14.02 13.31
CA LYS A 46 -14.04 14.96 14.19
C LYS A 46 -12.53 14.83 14.08
N TYR A 47 -12.03 13.73 13.54
CA TYR A 47 -10.68 13.66 13.00
C TYR A 47 -10.72 14.24 11.59
N LEU A 48 -10.58 15.56 11.49
CA LEU A 48 -10.25 16.22 10.22
C LEU A 48 -9.12 15.41 9.56
N PRO A 49 -9.35 14.77 8.39
CA PRO A 49 -8.21 14.36 7.62
C PRO A 49 -7.56 15.68 7.18
N SER A 50 -6.29 15.88 7.54
CA SER A 50 -5.42 16.54 6.55
C SER A 50 -5.71 15.85 5.22
N GLU A 51 -5.87 16.56 4.12
CA GLU A 51 -6.06 16.02 2.75
C GLU A 51 -4.84 15.18 2.30
N LYS A 52 -4.44 14.19 3.10
CA LYS A 52 -3.43 13.19 2.84
C LYS A 52 -4.17 12.11 2.07
N VAL A 53 -4.21 12.30 0.76
CA VAL A 53 -4.53 11.20 -0.15
C VAL A 53 -3.53 10.08 0.16
N PRO A 54 -3.99 8.87 0.50
CA PRO A 54 -3.09 7.77 0.83
C PRO A 54 -2.23 7.42 -0.39
N LEU A 55 -0.93 7.24 -0.16
CA LEU A 55 -0.01 6.79 -1.19
C LEU A 55 -0.05 5.27 -1.27
N ASN A 56 -0.72 4.72 -2.28
CA ASN A 56 -0.80 3.28 -2.47
C ASN A 56 0.43 2.78 -3.24
N ILE A 57 1.13 1.79 -2.67
CA ILE A 57 2.32 1.18 -3.25
C ILE A 57 2.05 -0.31 -3.47
N LEU A 58 2.19 -0.75 -4.72
CA LEU A 58 2.13 -2.17 -5.08
C LEU A 58 3.54 -2.76 -5.12
N CYS A 59 3.76 -3.88 -4.46
CA CYS A 59 4.94 -4.72 -4.69
C CYS A 59 4.45 -6.07 -5.22
N TYR A 60 4.87 -6.43 -6.43
CA TYR A 60 4.34 -7.61 -7.11
C TYR A 60 5.42 -8.34 -7.92
N ASN A 61 5.54 -9.65 -7.70
CA ASN A 61 6.32 -10.52 -8.56
C ASN A 61 5.47 -10.92 -9.77
N VAL A 62 5.89 -10.46 -10.96
CA VAL A 62 5.12 -10.62 -12.19
C VAL A 62 5.28 -12.02 -12.79
N GLU A 63 6.43 -12.67 -12.60
CA GLU A 63 6.76 -13.95 -13.24
C GLU A 63 6.63 -13.90 -14.78
N GLY A 64 7.10 -12.79 -15.39
CA GLY A 64 7.12 -12.57 -16.83
C GLY A 64 6.12 -11.53 -17.33
N TRP A 65 6.63 -10.33 -17.63
CA TRP A 65 5.82 -9.20 -18.12
C TRP A 65 5.07 -9.52 -19.41
N GLY A 66 5.70 -10.24 -20.34
CA GLY A 66 5.16 -10.46 -21.68
C GLY A 66 3.82 -11.20 -21.72
N THR A 67 3.57 -12.10 -20.78
CA THR A 67 2.34 -12.90 -20.70
C THR A 67 1.30 -12.31 -19.76
N ARG A 68 1.72 -11.55 -18.75
CA ARG A 68 0.86 -11.12 -17.63
C ARG A 68 0.62 -9.61 -17.57
N TYR A 69 1.06 -8.84 -18.56
CA TYR A 69 0.96 -7.37 -18.51
C TYR A 69 -0.48 -6.87 -18.28
N LEU A 70 -1.50 -7.49 -18.90
CA LEU A 70 -2.90 -7.07 -18.71
C LEU A 70 -3.38 -7.28 -17.27
N GLU A 71 -3.00 -8.40 -16.64
CA GLU A 71 -3.30 -8.68 -15.23
C GLU A 71 -2.64 -7.65 -14.33
N VAL A 72 -1.38 -7.30 -14.61
CA VAL A 72 -0.65 -6.30 -13.80
C VAL A 72 -1.27 -4.91 -13.96
N VAL A 73 -1.65 -4.52 -15.18
CA VAL A 73 -2.31 -3.23 -15.43
C VAL A 73 -3.66 -3.18 -14.70
N ASP A 74 -4.47 -4.23 -14.78
CA ASP A 74 -5.75 -4.31 -14.06
C ASP A 74 -5.54 -4.21 -12.55
N LEU A 75 -4.56 -4.95 -12.01
CA LEU A 75 -4.23 -4.91 -10.58
C LEU A 75 -3.81 -3.50 -10.13
N VAL A 76 -2.94 -2.83 -10.89
CA VAL A 76 -2.48 -1.46 -10.60
C VAL A 76 -3.65 -0.48 -10.50
N TYR A 77 -4.61 -0.54 -11.42
CA TYR A 77 -5.78 0.34 -11.38
C TYR A 77 -6.79 -0.07 -10.32
N LYS A 78 -6.99 -1.37 -10.09
CA LYS A 78 -7.96 -1.89 -9.12
C LYS A 78 -7.65 -1.48 -7.68
N ILE A 79 -6.36 -1.36 -7.35
CA ILE A 79 -5.91 -0.91 -6.02
C ILE A 79 -5.55 0.57 -5.99
N ASP A 80 -5.74 1.28 -7.10
CA ASP A 80 -5.36 2.69 -7.26
C ASP A 80 -3.91 2.95 -6.84
N ALA A 81 -2.98 2.12 -7.33
CA ALA A 81 -1.57 2.24 -6.97
C ALA A 81 -0.95 3.51 -7.57
N SER A 82 -0.32 4.35 -6.75
CA SER A 82 0.46 5.49 -7.24
C SER A 82 1.86 5.08 -7.67
N ILE A 83 2.38 4.02 -7.06
CA ILE A 83 3.72 3.45 -7.33
C ILE A 83 3.58 1.94 -7.40
N SER A 84 4.26 1.29 -8.34
CA SER A 84 4.43 -0.16 -8.31
C SER A 84 5.88 -0.58 -8.48
N VAL A 85 6.29 -1.58 -7.70
CA VAL A 85 7.57 -2.28 -7.77
C VAL A 85 7.28 -3.67 -8.31
N LEU A 86 7.75 -3.93 -9.52
CA LEU A 86 7.47 -5.14 -10.28
C LEU A 86 8.76 -5.93 -10.45
N THR A 87 8.81 -7.13 -9.88
CA THR A 87 9.95 -8.04 -10.02
C THR A 87 9.64 -9.14 -11.03
N GLU A 88 10.69 -9.81 -11.51
CA GLU A 88 10.62 -10.84 -12.54
C GLU A 88 9.91 -10.38 -13.83
N VAL A 89 10.18 -9.15 -14.27
CA VAL A 89 9.57 -8.61 -15.50
C VAL A 89 10.14 -9.27 -16.76
N GLY A 90 11.33 -9.87 -16.67
CA GLY A 90 12.02 -10.51 -17.78
C GLY A 90 12.46 -9.53 -18.88
N GLU A 91 12.88 -10.07 -20.02
CA GLU A 91 13.47 -9.30 -21.11
C GLU A 91 12.44 -8.47 -21.91
N LEU A 92 11.15 -8.73 -21.76
CA LEU A 92 10.07 -8.13 -22.56
C LEU A 92 9.47 -6.86 -21.93
N TRP A 93 10.09 -6.30 -20.90
CA TRP A 93 9.59 -5.15 -20.14
C TRP A 93 9.15 -3.95 -21.02
N ASN A 94 9.85 -3.69 -22.13
CA ASN A 94 9.61 -2.52 -22.98
C ASN A 94 8.50 -2.72 -24.03
N LYS A 95 7.95 -3.93 -24.17
CA LYS A 95 6.89 -4.20 -25.15
C LYS A 95 5.54 -3.64 -24.74
N PHE A 96 5.30 -3.51 -23.44
CA PHE A 96 4.03 -3.05 -22.89
C PHE A 96 4.29 -2.02 -21.80
N THR A 97 3.47 -0.97 -21.77
CA THR A 97 3.57 0.12 -20.80
C THR A 97 2.29 0.22 -19.99
N ILE A 98 2.40 0.62 -18.72
CA ILE A 98 1.25 0.98 -17.90
C ILE A 98 0.84 2.43 -18.24
N PRO A 99 -0.37 2.67 -18.78
CA PRO A 99 -0.79 4.03 -19.14
C PRO A 99 -0.82 4.94 -17.91
N ASN A 100 -0.45 6.21 -18.08
CA ASN A 100 -0.34 7.20 -16.99
C ASN A 100 0.75 6.93 -15.94
N PHE A 101 1.71 6.05 -16.22
CA PHE A 101 2.90 5.87 -15.39
C PHE A 101 4.16 6.19 -16.18
N ASN A 102 5.18 6.65 -15.47
CA ASN A 102 6.57 6.61 -15.90
C ASN A 102 7.15 5.28 -15.42
N MET A 103 7.85 4.55 -16.30
CA MET A 103 8.41 3.23 -15.99
C MET A 103 9.94 3.30 -16.02
N PHE A 104 10.56 2.84 -14.95
CA PHE A 104 12.00 2.77 -14.76
C PHE A 104 12.39 1.30 -14.66
N HIS A 105 13.36 0.86 -15.44
CA HIS A 105 13.71 -0.56 -15.54
C HIS A 105 15.20 -0.78 -15.39
N GLN A 106 15.55 -1.88 -14.72
CA GLN A 106 16.89 -2.44 -14.72
C GLN A 106 16.83 -3.91 -15.09
N LYS A 107 17.70 -4.29 -16.04
CA LYS A 107 17.81 -5.66 -16.52
C LYS A 107 18.23 -6.60 -15.38
N GLY A 108 17.74 -7.82 -15.41
CA GLY A 108 18.15 -8.87 -14.47
C GLY A 108 19.33 -9.71 -14.93
N THR A 109 19.80 -10.51 -13.98
CA THR A 109 20.91 -11.47 -14.14
C THR A 109 20.54 -12.74 -14.91
N ASN A 110 19.25 -12.99 -15.15
CA ASN A 110 18.74 -14.15 -15.88
C ASN A 110 17.49 -13.78 -16.72
N ARG A 111 16.95 -14.73 -17.49
CA ARG A 111 15.81 -14.50 -18.41
C ARG A 111 14.52 -14.08 -17.70
N SER A 112 14.30 -14.54 -16.48
CA SER A 112 13.11 -14.24 -15.69
C SER A 112 13.28 -12.99 -14.84
N GLY A 113 14.52 -12.59 -14.53
CA GLY A 113 14.82 -11.48 -13.63
C GLY A 113 14.49 -10.10 -14.19
N GLY A 114 15.02 -9.08 -13.53
CA GLY A 114 14.77 -7.69 -13.85
C GLY A 114 13.71 -7.08 -12.94
N VAL A 115 13.81 -5.77 -12.81
CA VAL A 115 12.92 -4.96 -11.97
C VAL A 115 12.40 -3.81 -12.79
N CYS A 116 11.11 -3.53 -12.65
CA CYS A 116 10.50 -2.31 -13.12
C CYS A 116 9.84 -1.58 -11.96
N VAL A 117 10.16 -0.30 -11.77
CA VAL A 117 9.41 0.60 -10.90
C VAL A 117 8.55 1.49 -11.77
N SER A 118 7.23 1.48 -11.58
CA SER A 118 6.33 2.42 -12.23
C SER A 118 5.86 3.47 -11.23
N VAL A 119 5.81 4.73 -11.66
CA VAL A 119 5.35 5.86 -10.85
C VAL A 119 4.30 6.64 -11.64
N GLY A 120 3.13 6.86 -11.05
CA GLY A 120 2.04 7.59 -11.68
C GLY A 120 2.47 9.00 -12.09
N LYS A 121 2.06 9.45 -13.28
CA LYS A 121 2.44 10.76 -13.86
C LYS A 121 1.95 11.97 -13.06
N HIS A 122 1.05 11.76 -12.10
CA HIS A 122 0.64 12.78 -11.13
C HIS A 122 1.73 13.07 -10.08
N LEU A 123 2.70 12.16 -9.94
CA LEU A 123 3.93 12.34 -9.17
C LEU A 123 5.09 12.69 -10.10
N ARG A 124 6.13 13.31 -9.54
CA ARG A 124 7.40 13.52 -10.24
C ARG A 124 8.38 12.45 -9.77
N ALA A 125 9.11 11.84 -10.70
CA ALA A 125 10.06 10.78 -10.38
C ALA A 125 11.35 10.91 -11.21
N THR A 126 12.48 10.58 -10.58
CA THR A 126 13.80 10.53 -11.23
C THR A 126 14.50 9.24 -10.85
N GLN A 127 14.94 8.47 -11.84
CA GLN A 127 15.77 7.29 -11.59
C GLN A 127 17.21 7.69 -11.27
N ILE A 128 17.77 7.09 -10.22
CA ILE A 128 19.20 7.12 -9.96
C ILE A 128 19.85 6.06 -10.86
N GLN A 129 20.69 6.50 -11.79
CA GLN A 129 21.38 5.61 -12.72
C GLN A 129 22.46 4.82 -11.97
N LEU A 130 22.28 3.51 -11.89
CA LEU A 130 23.21 2.58 -11.26
C LEU A 130 23.34 1.33 -12.14
N GLU A 131 24.56 0.81 -12.26
CA GLU A 131 24.84 -0.41 -13.02
C GLU A 131 24.70 -1.67 -12.17
N ILE A 132 23.70 -1.71 -11.28
CA ILE A 132 23.45 -2.85 -10.41
C ILE A 132 22.25 -3.63 -10.97
N GLU A 133 22.50 -4.78 -11.59
CA GLU A 133 21.44 -5.64 -12.14
C GLU A 133 20.37 -5.99 -11.09
N ASN A 134 19.13 -6.23 -11.52
CA ASN A 134 18.00 -6.49 -10.62
C ASN A 134 17.75 -5.40 -9.55
N THR A 135 18.18 -4.15 -9.76
CA THR A 135 17.88 -3.03 -8.86
C THR A 135 17.47 -1.78 -9.62
N VAL A 136 16.38 -1.15 -9.21
CA VAL A 136 15.94 0.16 -9.70
C VAL A 136 15.77 1.07 -8.49
N ILE A 137 16.39 2.25 -8.53
CA ILE A 137 16.24 3.28 -7.49
C ILE A 137 15.59 4.51 -8.11
N VAL A 138 14.49 4.96 -7.50
CA VAL A 138 13.71 6.11 -7.96
C VAL A 138 13.47 7.06 -6.81
N ASP A 139 13.85 8.32 -6.99
CA ASP A 139 13.43 9.41 -6.12
C ASP A 139 12.06 9.91 -6.59
N VAL A 140 11.09 9.94 -5.66
CA VAL A 140 9.71 10.37 -5.90
C VAL A 140 9.44 11.66 -5.14
N PHE A 141 8.96 12.65 -5.88
CA PHE A 141 8.69 14.00 -5.43
C PHE A 141 7.22 14.33 -5.60
N ASN A 142 6.84 15.54 -5.17
CA ASN A 142 5.46 16.03 -5.20
C ASN A 142 4.54 15.29 -4.19
N LEU A 143 5.14 14.84 -3.10
CA LEU A 143 4.52 14.31 -1.89
C LEU A 143 4.75 15.33 -0.75
N SER A 144 4.09 15.15 0.40
CA SER A 144 4.40 15.95 1.60
C SER A 144 5.86 15.82 2.00
N ASP A 145 6.38 14.60 1.90
CA ASP A 145 7.76 14.24 2.15
C ASP A 145 8.26 13.44 0.95
N PRO A 146 9.34 13.87 0.28
CA PRO A 146 9.95 13.09 -0.78
C PRO A 146 10.37 11.72 -0.28
N ILE A 147 10.19 10.69 -1.10
CA ILE A 147 10.56 9.33 -0.76
C ILE A 147 11.48 8.75 -1.83
N ARG A 148 12.27 7.76 -1.43
CA ARG A 148 13.06 6.93 -2.33
C ARG A 148 12.50 5.52 -2.37
N ILE A 149 12.27 5.02 -3.58
CA ILE A 149 11.82 3.66 -3.83
C ILE A 149 12.98 2.87 -4.40
N ILE A 150 13.32 1.77 -3.72
CA ILE A 150 14.35 0.83 -4.13
C ILE A 150 13.64 -0.48 -4.48
N GLY A 151 13.48 -0.75 -5.76
CA GLY A 151 12.99 -2.03 -6.27
C GLY A 151 14.14 -3.01 -6.43
N ILE A 152 14.04 -4.18 -5.79
CA ILE A 152 15.09 -5.20 -5.82
C ILE A 152 14.45 -6.54 -6.16
N TYR A 153 15.03 -7.24 -7.14
CA TYR A 153 14.81 -8.67 -7.31
C TYR A 153 16.06 -9.43 -6.84
N TRP A 154 15.85 -10.47 -6.04
CA TRP A 154 16.93 -11.29 -5.51
C TRP A 154 16.71 -12.75 -5.93
N PRO A 155 17.31 -13.20 -7.04
CA PRO A 155 17.20 -14.58 -7.48
C PRO A 155 17.72 -15.56 -6.44
N GLN A 156 17.06 -16.72 -6.31
CA GLN A 156 17.49 -17.76 -5.39
C GLN A 156 18.94 -18.20 -5.71
N GLY A 157 19.78 -18.26 -4.68
CA GLY A 157 21.17 -18.73 -4.80
C GLY A 157 22.17 -17.68 -5.27
N GLN A 158 21.77 -16.42 -5.48
CA GLN A 158 22.72 -15.31 -5.60
C GLN A 158 23.07 -14.75 -4.24
N GLU A 159 24.36 -14.52 -3.99
CA GLU A 159 24.82 -13.66 -2.91
C GLU A 159 24.86 -12.21 -3.40
N ARG A 160 24.45 -11.28 -2.55
CA ARG A 160 24.42 -9.85 -2.87
C ARG A 160 24.83 -9.07 -1.64
N ASN A 161 25.61 -8.01 -1.83
CA ASN A 161 25.96 -7.10 -0.76
C ASN A 161 24.94 -5.94 -0.72
N LEU A 162 24.22 -5.79 0.40
CA LEU A 162 23.31 -4.65 0.57
C LEU A 162 24.07 -3.33 0.78
N ASP A 163 25.35 -3.39 1.16
CA ASP A 163 26.20 -2.19 1.25
C ASP A 163 26.38 -1.53 -0.12
N ASP A 164 26.19 -2.26 -1.22
CA ASP A 164 26.20 -1.70 -2.60
C ASP A 164 25.07 -0.68 -2.81
N LEU A 165 24.04 -0.72 -1.96
CA LEU A 165 22.93 0.22 -1.97
C LEU A 165 23.19 1.43 -1.08
N SER A 166 24.23 1.43 -0.23
CA SER A 166 24.61 2.61 0.56
C SER A 166 25.41 3.59 -0.31
N PRO A 167 25.16 4.91 -0.27
CA PRO A 167 24.32 5.66 0.67
C PRO A 167 22.90 5.94 0.13
N TYR A 168 22.41 5.14 -0.82
CA TYR A 168 21.17 5.36 -1.54
C TYR A 168 19.95 4.93 -0.73
#